data_AF-A0A661PKQ9-F1
#
_entry.id   AF-A0A661PKQ9-F1
#
_cell.length_a   1.000
_cell.length_b   1.000
_cell.length_c   1.000
_cell.angle_alpha   90.00
_cell.angle_beta   90.00
_cell.angle_gamma   90.00
#
_symmetry.space_group_name_H-M   'P 1'
#
loop_
_entity.id
_entity.type
_entity.pdbx_description
1 polymer ?
#
loop_
_entity_poly.entity_id
_entity_poly.type
_entity_poly.pdbx_seq_one_letter_code
_entity_poly.pdbx_strand_id
1 'polypeptide(L)' 'MMKQEERVLMRIFIGESDRYQKKLLYEALVELFRDEGVAGATVIKGA' A
#
# COMPACT_ATOMS: atom_id res chain seq x y z
N MET A 1 -7.85 9.01 29.64
CA MET A 1 -7.02 9.85 28.77
C MET A 1 -6.90 9.15 27.42
N MET A 2 -7.40 9.73 26.32
CA MET A 2 -7.18 9.16 24.99
C MET A 2 -5.78 9.53 24.52
N LYS A 3 -4.94 8.52 24.26
CA LYS A 3 -3.60 8.72 23.71
C LYS A 3 -3.76 8.84 22.19
N GLN A 4 -3.56 10.04 21.64
CA GLN A 4 -3.46 10.20 20.19
C GLN A 4 -2.10 9.66 19.74
N GLU A 5 -2.10 8.54 19.04
CA GLU A 5 -0.90 8.03 18.38
C GLU A 5 -0.69 8.80 17.08
N GLU A 6 0.55 9.26 16.87
CA GLU A 6 0.93 9.87 15.60
C GLU A 6 0.89 8.81 14.50
N ARG A 7 0.24 9.14 13.38
CA ARG A 7 0.10 8.26 12.23
C ARG A 7 0.61 8.97 10.99
N VAL A 8 1.30 8.23 10.12
CA VAL A 8 1.81 8.74 8.85
C VAL A 8 0.97 8.19 7.70
N LEU A 9 0.59 9.06 6.77
CA LEU A 9 0.00 8.66 5.50
C LEU A 9 1.11 8.47 4.46
N MET A 10 1.42 7.22 4.14
CA MET A 10 2.34 6.87 3.05
C MET A 10 1.61 6.90 1.70
N ARG A 11 2.25 7.45 0.67
CA ARG A 11 1.76 7.41 -0.72
C ARG A 11 2.84 6.85 -1.62
N ILE A 12 2.47 5.89 -2.46
CA ILE A 12 3.36 5.23 -3.40
C ILE A 12 2.76 5.43 -4.80
N PHE A 13 3.57 5.96 -5.71
CA PHE A 13 3.20 6.16 -7.10
C PHE A 13 3.98 5.19 -7.98
N ILE A 14 3.26 4.41 -8.78
CA ILE A 14 3.81 3.37 -9.66
C ILE A 14 3.04 3.38 -10.98
N GLY A 15 3.62 2.79 -12.02
CA GLY A 15 2.93 2.54 -13.28
C GLY A 15 1.87 1.44 -13.15
N GLU A 16 0.78 1.56 -13.90
CA GLU A 16 -0.29 0.53 -13.92
C GLU A 16 0.23 -0.83 -14.39
N SER A 17 1.18 -0.80 -15.32
CA SER A 17 1.76 -1.98 -15.96
C SER A 17 2.96 -2.55 -15.19
N ASP A 18 3.37 -1.92 -14.09
CA ASP A 18 4.55 -2.34 -13.34
C ASP A 18 4.31 -3.73 -12.73
N ARG A 19 5.36 -4.55 -12.75
CA ARG A 19 5.30 -5.93 -12.28
C ARG A 19 6.39 -6.22 -11.27
N TYR A 20 6.02 -7.02 -10.27
CA TYR A 20 6.95 -7.65 -9.37
C TYR A 20 6.77 -9.16 -9.46
N GLN A 21 7.86 -9.86 -9.82
CA GLN A 21 7.82 -11.27 -10.17
C GLN A 21 6.74 -11.56 -11.24
N LYS A 22 5.70 -12.33 -10.90
CA LYS A 22 4.61 -12.72 -11.82
C LYS A 22 3.30 -11.94 -11.56
N LYS A 23 3.30 -10.91 -10.71
CA LYS A 23 2.10 -10.15 -10.29
C LYS A 23 2.22 -8.67 -10.67
N LEU A 24 1.08 -7.97 -10.70
CA LEU A 24 1.10 -6.50 -10.80
C LEU A 24 1.70 -5.93 -9.52
N LEU A 25 2.50 -4.87 -9.64
CA LEU A 25 3.25 -4.33 -8.51
C LEU A 25 2.33 -3.83 -7.39
N TYR A 26 1.18 -3.23 -7.72
CA TYR A 26 0.22 -2.78 -6.70
C TYR A 26 -0.35 -3.97 -5.89
N GLU A 27 -0.54 -5.14 -6.51
CA GLU A 27 -1.03 -6.34 -5.83
C GLU A 27 0.03 -6.86 -4.86
N ALA A 28 1.27 -6.95 -5.32
CA ALA A 28 2.40 -7.39 -4.50
C ALA A 28 2.62 -6.48 -3.28
N LEU A 29 2.46 -5.15 -3.45
CA LEU A 29 2.56 -4.20 -2.34
C LEU A 29 1.42 -4.37 -1.32
N VAL A 30 0.17 -4.57 -1.78
CA VAL A 30 -0.97 -4.77 -0.89
C VAL A 30 -0.83 -6.08 -0.10
N GLU A 31 -0.37 -7.16 -0.75
CA GLU A 31 -0.05 -8.42 -0.07
C GLU A 31 1.04 -8.22 0.99
N LEU A 32 2.15 -7.56 0.63
CA LEU A 32 3.22 -7.23 1.56
C LEU A 32 2.72 -6.43 2.78
N PHE A 33 1.92 -5.38 2.57
CA PHE A 33 1.39 -4.58 3.68
C PHE A 33 0.46 -5.36 4.61
N ARG A 34 -0.27 -6.34 4.06
CA ARG A 34 -1.09 -7.24 4.88
C ARG A 34 -0.21 -8.16 5.73
N ASP A 35 0.84 -8.73 5.13
CA ASP A 35 1.76 -9.64 5.83
C ASP A 35 2.57 -8.91 6.92
N GLU A 36 2.95 -7.65 6.68
CA GLU A 36 3.68 -6.79 7.64
C GLU A 36 2.77 -6.13 8.70
N GLY A 37 1.45 -6.36 8.65
CA GLY A 37 0.52 -5.83 9.65
C GLY A 37 0.30 -4.32 9.58
N VAL A 38 0.44 -3.71 8.40
CA VAL A 38 0.11 -2.30 8.18
C VAL A 38 -1.38 -2.08 8.43
N ALA A 39 -1.73 -0.94 9.05
CA ALA A 39 -3.11 -0.63 9.44
C ALA A 39 -4.13 -0.66 8.28
N GLY A 40 -3.68 -0.42 7.05
CA GLY A 40 -4.48 -0.54 5.84
C GLY A 40 -3.80 0.09 4.63
N ALA A 41 -4.31 -0.25 3.44
CA ALA A 41 -3.88 0.34 2.18
C ALA A 41 -5.10 0.59 1.28
N THR A 42 -5.03 1.64 0.45
CA THR A 42 -6.04 1.95 -0.57
C THR A 42 -5.34 2.17 -1.90
N VAL A 43 -5.82 1.48 -2.94
CA VAL A 43 -5.29 1.59 -4.30
C VAL A 43 -6.22 2.47 -5.11
N ILE A 44 -5.66 3.46 -5.80
CA ILE A 44 -6.39 4.37 -6.69
C ILE A 44 -5.75 4.25 -8.07
N LYS A 45 -6.54 3.87 -9.07
CA LYS A 45 -6.12 3.89 -10.47
C LYS A 45 -6.25 5.33 -10.99
N GLY A 46 -5.18 5.86 -11.58
CA GLY A 46 -5.18 7.16 -12.24
C GLY A 46 -6.16 7.21 -13.42
N ALA A 47 -6.62 8.42 -13.75
CA ALA A 47 -7.44 8.68 -14.93
C ALA A 47 -6.63 8.61 -16.22
#